data_AF-A0A8S9M0B3-F1
#
_entry.id   AF-A0A8S9M0B3-F1
#
_cell.length_a   1.000
_cell.length_b   1.000
_cell.length_c   1.000
_cell.angle_alpha   90.00
_cell.angle_beta   90.00
_cell.angle_gamma   90.00
#
_symmetry.space_group_name_H-M   'P 1'
#
loop_
_entity.id
_entity.type
_entity.pdbx_description
1 polymer ?
#
loop_
_entity_poly.entity_id
_entity_poly.type
_entity_poly.pdbx_seq_one_letter_code
_entity_poly.pdbx_strand_id
1 'polypeptide(L)'
;MAADISWEEIKKENVDLEKIPVDEVFQQLKCSREGLSSEEGRNRLQIFGANKLEEKVENKFLKFLGFMWNPLSWVMEAAAIMAIVLANGDGRPPDWQDFVGIMCLLIINSTISFIEENNAGNAAAALMANLAPKAKVLRDGKWGEQEAAMLVPGDLISIKLGDIVPADSRLLEGDPLKIDQSALTGESLPATKYPGDEVFSGSTCKQGEIEAVVIATGVHTFFGKAAHLVDSTNNVGHFQTTAFTTKKDYGRGEREAQWALAQRTLHGLKPPESMFEDKATFTELSEIAEQAKKRAEVARLREVHTLKGHVESVVKLKGLDIDNLNQHYTV
;
A
#
# COMPACT_ATOMS: atom_id res chain seq x y z
N MET A 1 38.43 -8.42 -8.73
CA MET A 1 37.69 -9.18 -9.75
C MET A 1 36.25 -9.21 -9.29
N ALA A 2 35.46 -8.22 -9.70
CA ALA A 2 34.02 -8.23 -9.43
C ALA A 2 33.42 -9.38 -10.22
N ALA A 3 32.72 -10.30 -9.54
CA ALA A 3 31.99 -11.37 -10.20
C ALA A 3 30.99 -10.74 -11.19
N ASP A 4 30.92 -11.27 -12.41
CA ASP A 4 29.88 -10.91 -13.36
C ASP A 4 28.53 -11.39 -12.78
N ILE A 5 27.86 -10.52 -12.04
CA ILE A 5 26.52 -10.78 -11.50
C ILE A 5 25.56 -10.90 -12.69
N SER A 6 24.78 -11.97 -12.69
CA SER A 6 23.78 -12.20 -13.74
C SER A 6 22.53 -11.35 -13.50
N TRP A 7 21.87 -10.90 -14.58
CA TRP A 7 20.62 -10.13 -14.48
C TRP A 7 19.52 -10.86 -13.68
N GLU A 8 19.56 -12.19 -13.65
CA GLU A 8 18.67 -13.01 -12.82
C GLU A 8 18.93 -12.87 -11.31
N GLU A 9 20.19 -12.67 -10.88
CA GLU A 9 20.52 -12.48 -9.46
C GLU A 9 20.06 -11.11 -8.96
N ILE A 10 20.16 -10.09 -9.82
CA ILE A 10 19.59 -8.75 -9.56
C ILE A 10 18.06 -8.84 -9.51
N LYS A 11 17.43 -9.59 -10.42
CA LYS A 11 15.99 -9.84 -10.40
C LYS A 11 15.53 -10.66 -9.18
N LYS A 12 16.38 -11.55 -8.67
CA LYS A 12 16.16 -12.30 -7.42
C LYS A 12 16.59 -11.52 -6.17
N GLU A 13 17.02 -10.27 -6.32
CA GLU A 13 17.39 -9.37 -5.23
C GLU A 13 18.47 -9.95 -4.30
N ASN A 14 19.34 -10.80 -4.82
CA ASN A 14 20.38 -11.45 -4.02
C ASN A 14 21.55 -10.51 -3.69
N VAL A 15 21.43 -9.24 -4.07
CA VAL A 15 22.45 -8.21 -3.97
C VAL A 15 21.83 -6.95 -3.37
N ASP A 16 22.36 -6.53 -2.22
CA ASP A 16 21.89 -5.35 -1.49
C ASP A 16 22.44 -4.06 -2.16
N LEU A 17 21.71 -3.56 -3.15
CA LEU A 17 22.00 -2.29 -3.83
C LEU A 17 21.72 -1.06 -2.95
N GLU A 18 21.06 -1.23 -1.81
CA GLU A 18 20.59 -0.16 -0.91
C GLU A 18 21.71 0.32 0.03
N LYS A 19 22.72 -0.50 0.32
CA LYS A 19 23.77 -0.17 1.30
C LYS A 19 25.16 0.00 0.71
N ILE A 20 25.38 -0.45 -0.52
CA ILE A 20 26.68 -0.33 -1.18
C ILE A 20 26.97 1.12 -1.61
N PRO A 21 28.25 1.49 -1.77
CA PRO A 21 28.62 2.80 -2.31
C PRO A 21 28.13 2.95 -3.76
N VAL A 22 27.83 4.18 -4.16
CA VAL A 22 27.25 4.51 -5.46
C VAL A 22 28.11 4.01 -6.63
N ASP A 23 29.43 4.05 -6.52
CA ASP A 23 30.32 3.55 -7.58
C ASP A 23 30.20 2.03 -7.81
N GLU A 24 29.91 1.25 -6.76
CA GLU A 24 29.63 -0.17 -6.90
C GLU A 24 28.25 -0.42 -7.53
N VAL A 25 27.26 0.43 -7.25
CA VAL A 25 25.94 0.38 -7.91
C VAL A 25 26.10 0.50 -9.43
N PHE A 26 26.93 1.44 -9.90
CA PHE A 26 27.22 1.60 -11.33
C PHE A 26 27.87 0.35 -11.95
N GLN A 27 28.80 -0.30 -11.23
CA GLN A 27 29.46 -1.52 -11.70
C GLN A 27 28.49 -2.69 -11.79
N GLN A 28 27.65 -2.87 -10.76
CA GLN A 28 26.70 -3.99 -10.70
C GLN A 28 25.55 -3.85 -11.71
N LEU A 29 25.00 -2.63 -11.85
CA LEU A 29 23.95 -2.33 -12.83
C LEU A 29 24.48 -2.12 -14.25
N LYS A 30 25.81 -2.24 -14.46
CA LYS A 30 26.50 -2.02 -15.74
C LYS A 30 26.01 -0.74 -16.43
N CYS A 31 25.92 0.35 -15.67
CA CYS A 31 25.48 1.66 -16.16
C CYS A 31 26.60 2.69 -16.04
N SER A 32 26.49 3.79 -16.79
CA SER A 32 27.45 4.89 -16.77
C SER A 32 26.80 6.17 -16.25
N ARG A 33 27.62 7.15 -15.84
CA ARG A 33 27.15 8.49 -15.44
C ARG A 33 26.50 9.27 -16.60
N GLU A 34 26.66 8.82 -17.85
CA GLU A 34 26.02 9.42 -19.03
C GLU A 34 24.64 8.82 -19.34
N GLY A 35 24.15 7.92 -18.48
CA GLY A 35 22.88 7.22 -18.66
C GLY A 35 22.99 5.98 -19.55
N LEU A 36 21.85 5.34 -19.80
CA LEU A 36 21.75 4.14 -20.63
C LEU A 36 21.52 4.50 -22.10
N SER A 37 21.83 3.59 -23.03
CA SER A 37 21.38 3.75 -24.41
C SER A 37 19.89 3.41 -24.55
N SER A 38 19.21 3.99 -25.54
CA SER A 38 17.79 3.67 -25.79
C SER A 38 17.55 2.21 -26.22
N GLU A 39 18.57 1.51 -26.71
CA GLU A 39 18.49 0.09 -27.05
C GLU A 39 18.68 -0.79 -25.81
N GLU A 40 19.66 -0.47 -24.96
CA GLU A 40 19.88 -1.15 -23.68
C GLU A 40 18.65 -1.02 -22.78
N GLY A 41 18.04 0.16 -22.70
CA GLY A 41 16.79 0.38 -21.96
C GLY A 41 15.65 -0.52 -22.44
N ARG A 42 15.50 -0.71 -23.77
CA ARG A 42 14.49 -1.61 -24.34
C ARG A 42 14.80 -3.09 -24.05
N ASN A 43 16.06 -3.50 -24.11
CA ASN A 43 16.47 -4.86 -23.78
C ASN A 43 16.19 -5.17 -22.31
N ARG A 44 16.54 -4.27 -21.39
CA ARG A 44 16.24 -4.43 -19.96
C ARG A 44 14.75 -4.46 -19.69
N LEU A 45 13.96 -3.67 -20.39
CA LEU A 45 12.50 -3.67 -20.24
C LEU A 45 11.89 -5.04 -20.59
N GLN A 46 12.45 -5.77 -21.55
CA GLN A 46 12.01 -7.14 -21.86
C GLN A 46 12.38 -8.16 -20.77
N ILE A 47 13.46 -7.93 -20.03
CA ILE A 47 13.98 -8.84 -18.99
C ILE A 47 13.27 -8.59 -17.64
N PHE A 48 13.18 -7.32 -17.24
CA PHE A 48 12.64 -6.88 -15.95
C PHE A 48 11.12 -6.62 -16.00
N GLY A 49 10.57 -6.34 -17.18
CA GLY A 49 9.18 -5.93 -17.33
C GLY A 49 8.98 -4.43 -17.09
N ALA A 50 7.76 -3.97 -17.31
CA ALA A 50 7.40 -2.57 -17.10
C ALA A 50 7.41 -2.18 -15.62
N ASN A 51 7.77 -0.93 -15.32
CA ASN A 51 7.68 -0.33 -13.99
C ASN A 51 6.20 -0.01 -13.65
N LYS A 52 5.39 -1.06 -13.51
CA LYS A 52 3.99 -1.01 -13.08
C LYS A 52 3.74 -2.21 -12.17
N LEU A 53 2.82 -2.05 -11.22
CA LEU A 53 2.33 -3.19 -10.46
C LEU A 53 1.60 -4.15 -11.41
N GLU A 54 1.81 -5.45 -11.23
CA GLU A 54 1.16 -6.48 -12.05
C GLU A 54 -0.36 -6.35 -11.91
N GLU A 55 -1.04 -6.07 -13.03
CA GLU A 55 -2.49 -6.15 -13.10
C GLU A 55 -2.88 -7.62 -13.16
N LYS A 56 -3.72 -8.07 -12.22
CA LYS A 56 -4.29 -9.41 -12.29
C LYS A 56 -5.07 -9.55 -13.59
N VAL A 57 -4.60 -10.43 -14.47
CA VAL A 57 -5.26 -10.71 -15.74
C VAL A 57 -6.52 -11.51 -15.43
N GLU A 58 -7.64 -10.80 -15.23
CA GLU A 58 -8.93 -11.45 -15.11
C GLU A 58 -9.40 -11.92 -16.48
N ASN A 59 -9.75 -13.20 -16.57
CA ASN A 59 -10.37 -13.75 -17.77
C ASN A 59 -11.74 -13.08 -17.96
N LYS A 60 -11.91 -12.35 -19.07
CA LYS A 60 -13.17 -11.64 -19.39
C LYS A 60 -14.41 -12.53 -19.34
N PHE A 61 -14.27 -13.81 -19.71
CA PHE A 61 -15.35 -14.79 -19.63
C PHE A 61 -15.71 -15.18 -18.19
N LEU A 62 -14.72 -15.33 -17.31
CA LEU A 62 -14.94 -15.57 -15.88
C LEU A 62 -15.55 -14.33 -15.21
N LYS A 63 -15.12 -13.13 -15.59
CA LYS A 63 -15.74 -11.88 -15.15
C LYS A 63 -17.20 -11.80 -15.61
N PHE A 64 -17.50 -12.17 -16.86
CA PHE A 64 -18.86 -12.31 -17.39
C PHE A 64 -19.69 -13.30 -16.57
N LEU A 65 -19.16 -14.49 -16.29
CA LEU A 65 -19.86 -15.52 -15.51
C LEU A 65 -20.09 -15.07 -14.05
N GLY A 66 -19.16 -14.28 -13.49
CA GLY A 66 -19.31 -13.64 -12.19
C GLY A 66 -20.49 -12.67 -12.11
N PHE A 67 -20.86 -12.01 -13.22
CA PHE A 67 -22.06 -11.17 -13.24
C PHE A 67 -23.36 -11.95 -13.07
N MET A 68 -23.40 -13.22 -13.49
CA MET A 68 -24.56 -14.10 -13.25
C MET A 68 -24.68 -14.51 -11.78
N TRP A 69 -23.63 -14.30 -10.98
CA TRP A 69 -23.57 -14.75 -9.58
C TRP A 69 -23.77 -13.61 -8.58
N ASN A 70 -24.61 -12.63 -8.93
CA ASN A 70 -25.00 -11.56 -8.03
C ASN A 70 -26.26 -11.95 -7.20
N PRO A 71 -26.47 -11.35 -6.01
CA PRO A 71 -27.60 -11.72 -5.14
C PRO A 71 -28.98 -11.63 -5.80
N LEU A 72 -29.15 -10.71 -6.74
CA LEU A 72 -30.38 -10.56 -7.51
C LEU A 72 -30.57 -11.74 -8.49
N SER A 73 -29.50 -12.19 -9.13
CA SER A 73 -29.50 -13.32 -10.07
C SER A 73 -29.79 -14.62 -9.35
N TRP A 74 -29.33 -14.80 -8.11
CA TRP A 74 -29.71 -15.97 -7.28
C TRP A 74 -31.21 -16.04 -7.03
N VAL A 75 -31.88 -14.91 -6.79
CA VAL A 75 -33.34 -14.88 -6.61
C VAL A 75 -34.04 -15.28 -7.91
N MET A 76 -33.57 -14.78 -9.05
CA MET A 76 -34.11 -15.10 -10.37
C MET A 76 -33.86 -16.56 -10.77
N GLU A 77 -32.71 -17.12 -10.43
CA GLU A 77 -32.37 -18.52 -10.69
C GLU A 77 -33.17 -19.46 -9.78
N ALA A 78 -33.37 -19.09 -8.51
CA ALA A 78 -34.29 -19.80 -7.63
C ALA A 78 -35.73 -19.76 -8.16
N ALA A 79 -36.19 -18.64 -8.72
CA ALA A 79 -37.51 -18.54 -9.36
C ALA A 79 -37.61 -19.44 -10.60
N ALA A 80 -36.56 -19.48 -11.43
CA ALA A 80 -36.50 -20.37 -12.60
C ALA A 80 -36.54 -21.86 -12.21
N ILE A 81 -35.82 -22.25 -11.17
CA ILE A 81 -35.83 -23.62 -10.64
C ILE A 81 -37.20 -23.94 -10.02
N MET A 82 -37.79 -23.02 -9.25
CA MET A 82 -39.13 -23.18 -8.67
C MET A 82 -40.20 -23.39 -9.74
N ALA A 83 -40.12 -22.68 -10.87
CA ALA A 83 -41.03 -22.87 -11.99
C ALA A 83 -41.01 -24.32 -12.53
N ILE A 84 -39.83 -24.93 -12.68
CA ILE A 84 -39.70 -26.33 -13.12
C ILE A 84 -40.19 -27.31 -12.04
N VAL A 85 -39.79 -27.10 -10.78
CA VAL A 85 -40.12 -28.02 -9.67
C VAL A 85 -41.61 -28.06 -9.41
N LEU A 86 -42.28 -26.91 -9.37
CA LEU A 86 -43.72 -26.82 -9.16
C LEU A 86 -44.50 -27.37 -10.37
N ALA A 87 -44.02 -27.15 -11.58
CA ALA A 87 -44.70 -27.64 -12.78
C ALA A 87 -44.66 -29.18 -12.91
N ASN A 88 -43.62 -29.84 -12.38
CA ASN A 88 -43.53 -31.31 -12.35
C ASN A 88 -44.38 -31.98 -11.26
N GLY A 89 -44.93 -31.23 -10.29
CA GLY A 89 -45.65 -31.78 -9.13
C GLY A 89 -47.14 -32.07 -9.36
N ASP A 90 -47.80 -31.38 -10.29
CA ASP A 90 -49.27 -31.33 -10.41
C ASP A 90 -49.83 -31.95 -11.72
N GLY A 91 -49.03 -32.72 -12.46
CA GLY A 91 -49.47 -33.36 -13.71
C GLY A 91 -49.80 -32.37 -14.85
N ARG A 92 -49.36 -31.12 -14.72
CA ARG A 92 -49.43 -30.08 -15.76
C ARG A 92 -48.17 -30.16 -16.64
N PRO A 93 -48.23 -29.77 -17.93
CA PRO A 93 -47.03 -29.67 -18.74
C PRO A 93 -46.04 -28.68 -18.08
N PRO A 94 -44.73 -28.93 -18.12
CA PRO A 94 -43.77 -28.02 -17.52
C PRO A 94 -43.80 -26.67 -18.27
N ASP A 95 -43.80 -25.57 -17.53
CA ASP A 95 -43.74 -24.20 -18.09
C ASP A 95 -42.32 -23.88 -18.60
N TRP A 96 -41.87 -24.65 -19.60
CA TRP A 96 -40.57 -24.48 -20.26
C TRP A 96 -40.43 -23.08 -20.86
N GLN A 97 -41.54 -22.45 -21.24
CA GLN A 97 -41.56 -21.09 -21.78
C GLN A 97 -41.13 -20.06 -20.72
N ASP A 98 -41.60 -20.20 -19.48
CA ASP A 98 -41.24 -19.29 -18.39
C ASP A 98 -39.78 -19.49 -17.96
N PHE A 99 -39.32 -20.75 -17.87
CA PHE A 99 -37.92 -21.06 -17.59
C PHE A 99 -36.97 -20.47 -18.65
N VAL A 100 -37.27 -20.70 -19.93
CA VAL A 100 -36.48 -20.15 -21.04
C VAL A 100 -36.56 -18.63 -21.05
N GLY A 101 -37.72 -18.04 -20.74
CA GLY A 101 -37.90 -16.59 -20.61
C GLY A 101 -37.01 -15.98 -19.52
N ILE A 102 -36.99 -16.57 -18.33
CA ILE A 102 -36.16 -16.12 -17.21
C ILE A 102 -34.67 -16.29 -17.54
N MET A 103 -34.28 -17.40 -18.15
CA MET A 103 -32.89 -17.64 -18.56
C MET A 103 -32.41 -16.62 -19.60
N CYS A 104 -33.23 -16.33 -20.61
CA CYS A 104 -32.94 -15.30 -21.61
C CYS A 104 -32.82 -13.91 -20.96
N LEU A 105 -33.70 -13.57 -20.00
CA LEU A 105 -33.64 -12.31 -19.27
C LEU A 105 -32.34 -12.18 -18.46
N LEU A 106 -31.89 -13.25 -17.81
CA LEU A 106 -30.62 -13.29 -17.09
C LEU A 106 -29.41 -13.07 -18.00
N ILE A 107 -29.41 -13.69 -19.18
CA ILE A 107 -28.34 -13.52 -20.18
C ILE A 107 -28.32 -12.07 -20.68
N ILE A 108 -29.47 -11.48 -20.99
CA ILE A 108 -29.57 -10.08 -21.44
C ILE A 108 -29.07 -9.13 -20.35
N ASN A 109 -29.54 -9.31 -19.11
CA ASN A 109 -29.12 -8.48 -17.98
C ASN A 109 -27.60 -8.57 -17.76
N SER A 110 -27.04 -9.79 -17.74
CA SER A 110 -25.59 -10.01 -17.59
C SER A 110 -24.80 -9.40 -18.74
N THR A 111 -25.33 -9.43 -19.97
CA THR A 111 -24.70 -8.81 -21.14
C THR A 111 -24.66 -7.29 -21.01
N ILE A 112 -25.76 -6.66 -20.58
CA ILE A 112 -25.79 -5.22 -20.33
C ILE A 112 -24.80 -4.85 -19.23
N SER A 113 -24.83 -5.55 -18.08
CA SER A 113 -23.89 -5.30 -16.98
C SER A 113 -22.44 -5.47 -17.40
N PHE A 114 -22.12 -6.49 -18.20
CA PHE A 114 -20.77 -6.71 -18.70
C PHE A 114 -20.30 -5.60 -19.64
N ILE A 115 -21.16 -5.12 -20.54
CA ILE A 115 -20.84 -4.03 -21.46
C ILE A 115 -20.64 -2.72 -20.68
N GLU A 116 -21.53 -2.41 -19.73
CA GLU A 116 -21.42 -1.22 -18.88
C GLU A 116 -20.13 -1.24 -18.06
N GLU A 117 -19.83 -2.36 -17.40
CA GLU A 117 -18.59 -2.53 -16.64
C GLU A 117 -17.36 -2.39 -17.53
N ASN A 118 -17.32 -3.07 -18.68
CA ASN A 118 -16.16 -3.01 -19.56
C ASN A 118 -15.98 -1.61 -20.16
N ASN A 119 -17.07 -0.91 -20.47
CA ASN A 119 -17.03 0.46 -20.96
C ASN A 119 -16.57 1.44 -19.88
N ALA A 120 -17.09 1.31 -18.65
CA ALA A 120 -16.67 2.09 -17.49
C ALA A 120 -15.19 1.85 -17.15
N GLY A 121 -14.77 0.59 -17.14
CA GLY A 121 -13.39 0.18 -16.91
C GLY A 121 -12.43 0.72 -17.96
N ASN A 122 -12.82 0.69 -19.25
CA ASN A 122 -11.98 1.23 -20.33
C ASN A 122 -11.85 2.76 -20.25
N ALA A 123 -12.94 3.47 -19.94
CA ALA A 123 -12.90 4.92 -19.72
C ALA A 123 -12.01 5.29 -18.52
N ALA A 124 -12.10 4.54 -17.42
CA ALA A 124 -11.24 4.71 -16.26
C ALA A 124 -9.76 4.43 -16.60
N ALA A 125 -9.47 3.35 -17.34
CA ALA A 125 -8.12 3.02 -17.78
C ALA A 125 -7.49 4.11 -18.67
N ALA A 126 -8.27 4.68 -19.60
CA ALA A 126 -7.81 5.78 -20.44
C ALA A 126 -7.52 7.05 -19.62
N LEU A 127 -8.33 7.34 -18.59
CA LEU A 127 -8.06 8.44 -17.66
C LEU A 127 -6.79 8.18 -16.85
N MET A 128 -6.61 6.95 -16.33
CA MET A 128 -5.41 6.54 -15.59
C MET A 128 -4.15 6.64 -16.45
N ALA A 129 -4.21 6.29 -17.74
CA ALA A 129 -3.08 6.41 -18.65
C ALA A 129 -2.65 7.87 -18.87
N ASN A 130 -3.60 8.80 -18.94
CA ASN A 130 -3.31 10.24 -19.05
C ASN A 130 -2.76 10.86 -17.75
N LEU A 131 -3.04 10.22 -16.62
CA LEU A 131 -2.50 10.57 -15.29
C LEU A 131 -1.21 9.82 -14.97
N ALA A 132 -0.70 9.00 -15.90
CA ALA A 132 0.48 8.20 -15.66
C ALA A 132 1.68 9.12 -15.35
N PRO A 133 2.42 8.84 -14.26
CA PRO A 133 3.56 9.66 -13.90
C PRO A 133 4.62 9.61 -15.00
N LYS A 134 5.16 10.78 -15.35
CA LYS A 134 6.28 10.92 -16.26
C LYS A 134 7.55 11.17 -15.46
N ALA A 135 8.67 10.69 -15.98
CA ALA A 135 9.99 10.85 -15.37
C ALA A 135 10.97 11.45 -16.38
N LYS A 136 11.84 12.33 -15.89
CA LYS A 136 12.98 12.83 -16.67
C LYS A 136 14.12 11.83 -16.57
N VAL A 137 14.49 11.26 -17.70
CA VAL A 137 15.50 10.21 -17.83
C VAL A 137 16.64 10.66 -18.74
N LEU A 138 17.85 10.23 -18.43
CA LEU A 138 19.03 10.44 -19.27
C LEU A 138 19.25 9.20 -20.12
N ARG A 139 18.98 9.29 -21.44
CA ARG A 139 19.27 8.23 -22.40
C ARG A 139 20.05 8.76 -23.61
N ASP A 140 21.00 7.98 -24.11
CA ASP A 140 21.90 8.35 -25.20
C ASP A 140 22.60 9.72 -24.95
N GLY A 141 22.92 10.02 -23.69
CA GLY A 141 23.53 11.28 -23.26
C GLY A 141 22.61 12.52 -23.34
N LYS A 142 21.30 12.33 -23.54
CA LYS A 142 20.32 13.42 -23.61
C LYS A 142 19.19 13.23 -22.60
N TRP A 143 18.84 14.31 -21.92
CA TRP A 143 17.67 14.34 -21.04
C TRP A 143 16.39 14.33 -21.87
N GLY A 144 15.54 13.35 -21.61
CA GLY A 144 14.22 13.19 -22.23
C GLY A 144 13.17 12.87 -21.18
N GLU A 145 11.92 13.16 -21.49
CA GLU A 145 10.78 12.78 -20.65
C GLU A 145 10.21 11.47 -21.16
N GLN A 146 10.07 10.49 -20.28
CA GLN A 146 9.48 9.18 -20.59
C GLN A 146 8.43 8.80 -19.58
N GLU A 147 7.53 7.91 -19.97
CA GLU A 147 6.55 7.33 -19.06
C GLU A 147 7.27 6.54 -17.96
N ALA A 148 6.87 6.73 -16.70
CA ALA A 148 7.48 6.03 -15.58
C ALA A 148 7.43 4.51 -15.75
N ALA A 149 6.42 3.98 -16.47
CA ALA A 149 6.29 2.55 -16.78
C ALA A 149 7.43 1.98 -17.64
N MET A 150 8.13 2.82 -18.39
CA MET A 150 9.25 2.43 -19.28
C MET A 150 10.62 2.51 -18.60
N LEU A 151 10.66 2.87 -17.30
CA LEU A 151 11.88 2.91 -16.52
C LEU A 151 12.40 1.50 -16.23
N VAL A 152 13.72 1.36 -16.24
CA VAL A 152 14.41 0.11 -15.96
C VAL A 152 15.51 0.31 -14.92
N PRO A 153 15.91 -0.75 -14.18
CA PRO A 153 17.07 -0.68 -13.29
C PRO A 153 18.33 -0.24 -14.05
N GLY A 154 19.00 0.77 -13.49
CA GLY A 154 20.18 1.43 -14.06
C GLY A 154 19.90 2.69 -14.89
N ASP A 155 18.62 3.07 -15.13
CA ASP A 155 18.30 4.36 -15.72
C ASP A 155 18.74 5.50 -14.77
N LEU A 156 19.26 6.59 -15.35
CA LEU A 156 19.49 7.84 -14.62
C LEU A 156 18.25 8.72 -14.72
N ILE A 157 17.76 9.18 -13.58
CA ILE A 157 16.61 10.07 -13.46
C ILE A 157 16.99 11.38 -12.78
N SER A 158 16.28 12.46 -13.13
CA SER A 158 16.37 13.74 -12.45
C SER A 158 15.10 13.94 -11.62
N ILE A 159 15.27 14.17 -10.31
CA ILE A 159 14.17 14.40 -9.37
C ILE A 159 14.17 15.88 -9.01
N LYS A 160 13.10 16.60 -9.35
CA LYS A 160 12.93 18.02 -9.05
C LYS A 160 11.87 18.24 -7.98
N LEU A 161 11.80 19.47 -7.48
CA LEU A 161 10.73 19.92 -6.58
C LEU A 161 9.35 19.61 -7.16
N GLY A 162 8.52 18.90 -6.39
CA GLY A 162 7.15 18.53 -6.75
C GLY A 162 7.03 17.23 -7.52
N ASP A 163 8.15 16.64 -7.98
CA ASP A 163 8.12 15.37 -8.67
C ASP A 163 7.83 14.22 -7.70
N ILE A 164 7.09 13.23 -8.19
CA ILE A 164 6.89 11.95 -7.53
C ILE A 164 8.03 11.03 -7.96
N VAL A 165 8.70 10.40 -7.00
CA VAL A 165 9.77 9.44 -7.25
C VAL A 165 9.16 8.23 -7.97
N PRO A 166 9.58 7.92 -9.22
CA PRO A 166 8.88 6.96 -10.07
C PRO A 166 9.28 5.50 -9.80
N ALA A 167 10.45 5.28 -9.20
CA ALA A 167 11.05 3.98 -8.93
C ALA A 167 12.03 4.13 -7.77
N ASP A 168 12.34 3.04 -7.07
CA ASP A 168 13.33 3.09 -6.00
C ASP A 168 14.70 3.42 -6.60
N SER A 169 15.36 4.43 -6.05
CA SER A 169 16.55 5.03 -6.66
C SER A 169 17.61 5.38 -5.62
N ARG A 170 18.85 5.44 -6.06
CA ARG A 170 20.01 5.86 -5.28
C ARG A 170 20.42 7.25 -5.71
N LEU A 171 20.51 8.18 -4.77
CA LEU A 171 20.87 9.57 -5.06
C LEU A 171 22.33 9.66 -5.47
N LEU A 172 22.59 10.43 -6.53
CA LEU A 172 23.93 10.76 -7.00
C LEU A 172 24.48 11.98 -6.26
N GLU A 173 25.57 12.54 -6.77
CA GLU A 173 26.19 13.75 -6.24
C GLU A 173 25.26 14.97 -6.43
N GLY A 174 25.14 15.83 -5.41
CA GLY A 174 24.28 17.00 -5.47
C GLY A 174 23.95 17.59 -4.10
N ASP A 175 23.02 18.55 -4.07
CA ASP A 175 22.49 19.12 -2.83
C ASP A 175 21.49 18.16 -2.16
N PRO A 176 21.40 18.14 -0.82
CA PRO A 176 20.43 17.31 -0.11
C PRO A 176 18.99 17.63 -0.52
N LEU A 177 18.16 16.60 -0.66
CA LEU A 177 16.73 16.78 -0.96
C LEU A 177 15.86 16.47 0.26
N LYS A 178 14.66 17.06 0.29
CA LYS A 178 13.62 16.70 1.26
C LYS A 178 12.52 15.91 0.57
N ILE A 179 12.26 14.73 1.10
CA ILE A 179 11.26 13.80 0.58
C ILE A 179 10.15 13.61 1.59
N ASP A 180 8.92 13.73 1.12
CA ASP A 180 7.73 13.32 1.84
C ASP A 180 7.49 11.82 1.61
N GLN A 181 7.65 11.05 2.69
CA GLN A 181 7.43 9.61 2.73
C GLN A 181 6.16 9.25 3.51
N SER A 182 5.25 10.20 3.74
CA SER A 182 4.01 10.00 4.49
C SER A 182 3.14 8.88 3.92
N ALA A 183 3.13 8.72 2.58
CA ALA A 183 2.39 7.68 1.90
C ALA A 183 2.92 6.25 2.20
N LEU A 184 4.21 6.10 2.51
CA LEU A 184 4.85 4.80 2.73
C LEU A 184 5.02 4.48 4.23
N THR A 185 5.46 5.47 5.00
CA THR A 185 5.84 5.28 6.41
C THR A 185 4.79 5.78 7.39
N GLY A 186 3.87 6.65 6.94
CA GLY A 186 2.93 7.35 7.81
C GLY A 186 3.54 8.52 8.59
N GLU A 187 4.81 8.85 8.38
CA GLU A 187 5.45 10.00 9.03
C GLU A 187 5.10 11.31 8.30
N SER A 188 4.60 12.30 9.04
CA SER A 188 4.10 13.55 8.44
C SER A 188 5.18 14.57 8.08
N LEU A 189 6.40 14.44 8.62
CA LEU A 189 7.48 15.39 8.38
C LEU A 189 8.38 14.90 7.23
N PRO A 190 8.72 15.77 6.27
CA PRO A 190 9.65 15.39 5.21
C PRO A 190 11.02 15.00 5.76
N ALA A 191 11.53 13.85 5.32
CA ALA A 191 12.87 13.38 5.66
C ALA A 191 13.90 14.06 4.74
N THR A 192 15.05 14.45 5.31
CA THR A 192 16.19 14.97 4.53
C THR A 192 17.06 13.80 4.10
N LYS A 193 17.38 13.75 2.80
CA LYS A 193 18.14 12.68 2.16
C LYS A 193 19.37 13.28 1.48
N TYR A 194 20.51 12.62 1.65
CA TYR A 194 21.82 13.07 1.19
C TYR A 194 22.27 12.28 -0.05
N PRO A 195 23.25 12.79 -0.82
CA PRO A 195 23.92 12.03 -1.87
C PRO A 195 24.35 10.64 -1.38
N GLY A 196 24.01 9.61 -2.15
CA GLY A 196 24.24 8.23 -1.76
C GLY A 196 23.21 7.67 -0.78
N ASP A 197 22.14 8.36 -0.41
CA ASP A 197 21.00 7.73 0.25
C ASP A 197 20.02 7.13 -0.76
N GLU A 198 19.20 6.19 -0.32
CA GLU A 198 18.08 5.65 -1.09
C GLU A 198 16.81 6.50 -0.96
N VAL A 199 16.02 6.47 -2.03
CA VAL A 199 14.70 7.11 -2.14
C VAL A 199 13.70 6.10 -2.69
N PHE A 200 12.49 6.11 -2.13
CA PHE A 200 11.46 5.12 -2.45
C PHE A 200 10.44 5.66 -3.44
N SER A 201 9.99 4.79 -4.34
CA SER A 201 8.85 5.00 -5.23
C SER A 201 7.60 5.48 -4.49
N GLY A 202 6.85 6.40 -5.13
CA GLY A 202 5.64 6.99 -4.55
C GLY A 202 5.89 8.11 -3.53
N SER A 203 7.14 8.33 -3.12
CA SER A 203 7.50 9.48 -2.30
C SER A 203 7.50 10.77 -3.13
N THR A 204 7.24 11.92 -2.51
CA THR A 204 7.18 13.21 -3.23
C THR A 204 8.33 14.13 -2.81
N CYS A 205 9.04 14.73 -3.77
CA CYS A 205 10.08 15.71 -3.49
C CYS A 205 9.46 17.05 -3.05
N LYS A 206 9.77 17.50 -1.82
CA LYS A 206 9.29 18.78 -1.26
C LYS A 206 10.32 19.90 -1.33
N GLN A 207 11.60 19.59 -1.49
CA GLN A 207 12.65 20.58 -1.64
C GLN A 207 13.90 19.97 -2.29
N GLY A 208 14.55 20.73 -3.17
CA GLY A 208 15.81 20.35 -3.82
C GLY A 208 15.62 19.82 -5.24
N GLU A 209 16.76 19.60 -5.89
CA GLU A 209 16.87 18.91 -7.16
C GLU A 209 18.15 18.07 -7.13
N ILE A 210 18.04 16.81 -7.52
CA ILE A 210 19.18 15.88 -7.51
C ILE A 210 18.96 14.78 -8.55
N GLU A 211 20.06 14.29 -9.10
CA GLU A 211 20.05 13.13 -10.00
C GLU A 211 20.10 11.83 -9.20
N ALA A 212 19.51 10.77 -9.72
CA ALA A 212 19.47 9.48 -9.06
C ALA A 212 19.57 8.35 -10.09
N VAL A 213 20.13 7.21 -9.67
CA VAL A 213 20.14 5.97 -10.47
C VAL A 213 19.04 5.03 -9.96
N VAL A 214 18.22 4.51 -10.86
CA VAL A 214 17.15 3.56 -10.51
C VAL A 214 17.75 2.22 -10.10
N ILE A 215 17.40 1.72 -8.93
CA ILE A 215 17.89 0.44 -8.40
C ILE A 215 16.85 -0.67 -8.56
N ALA A 216 15.56 -0.36 -8.39
CA ALA A 216 14.47 -1.32 -8.48
C ALA A 216 13.21 -0.69 -9.07
N THR A 217 12.44 -1.49 -9.82
CA THR A 217 11.23 -1.06 -10.53
C THR A 217 10.05 -1.99 -10.26
N GLY A 218 8.83 -1.48 -10.42
CA GLY A 218 7.58 -2.23 -10.36
C GLY A 218 7.40 -2.95 -9.03
N VAL A 219 7.14 -4.25 -9.10
CA VAL A 219 6.92 -5.14 -7.94
C VAL A 219 8.13 -5.29 -7.02
N HIS A 220 9.34 -4.98 -7.51
CA HIS A 220 10.60 -5.10 -6.77
C HIS A 220 10.91 -3.87 -5.90
N THR A 221 10.17 -2.78 -6.09
CA THR A 221 10.27 -1.61 -5.21
C THR A 221 9.75 -1.93 -3.81
N PHE A 222 10.16 -1.15 -2.80
CA PHE A 222 9.66 -1.23 -1.44
C PHE A 222 8.13 -1.11 -1.40
N PHE A 223 7.57 -0.14 -2.15
CA PHE A 223 6.12 0.02 -2.28
C PHE A 223 5.47 -1.18 -2.98
N GLY A 224 6.06 -1.65 -4.08
CA GLY A 224 5.55 -2.80 -4.84
C GLY A 224 5.54 -4.09 -4.02
N LYS A 225 6.58 -4.33 -3.22
CA LYS A 225 6.66 -5.45 -2.28
C LYS A 225 5.56 -5.38 -1.23
N ALA A 226 5.37 -4.21 -0.61
CA ALA A 226 4.30 -4.00 0.36
C ALA A 226 2.92 -4.25 -0.28
N ALA A 227 2.68 -3.72 -1.48
CA ALA A 227 1.44 -3.93 -2.21
C ALA A 227 1.21 -5.42 -2.54
N HIS A 228 2.24 -6.13 -3.01
CA HIS A 228 2.17 -7.56 -3.33
C HIS A 228 1.91 -8.42 -2.08
N LEU A 229 2.50 -8.06 -0.93
CA LEU A 229 2.25 -8.75 0.34
C LEU A 229 0.80 -8.55 0.82
N VAL A 230 0.26 -7.34 0.68
CA VAL A 230 -1.16 -7.07 1.03
C VAL A 230 -2.10 -7.84 0.10
N ASP A 231 -1.81 -7.85 -1.20
CA ASP A 231 -2.65 -8.52 -2.20
C ASP A 231 -2.62 -10.06 -2.06
N SER A 232 -1.46 -10.64 -1.75
CA SER A 232 -1.35 -12.08 -1.44
C SER A 232 -2.05 -12.44 -0.11
N THR A 233 -2.07 -11.53 0.86
CA THR A 233 -2.78 -11.71 2.14
C THR A 233 -4.30 -11.62 1.97
N ASN A 234 -4.81 -10.91 0.97
CA ASN A 234 -6.24 -10.82 0.68
C ASN A 234 -6.88 -12.15 0.23
N ASN A 235 -6.09 -13.21 -0.01
CA ASN A 235 -6.62 -14.55 -0.27
C ASN A 235 -6.92 -15.36 1.00
N VAL A 236 -6.58 -14.86 2.19
CA VAL A 236 -7.00 -15.46 3.46
C VAL A 236 -7.45 -14.33 4.37
N GLY A 237 -8.77 -14.21 4.58
CA GLY A 237 -9.41 -13.18 5.41
C GLY A 237 -8.99 -13.25 6.88
N HIS A 238 -7.74 -12.94 7.19
CA HIS A 238 -7.18 -13.01 8.54
C HIS A 238 -7.79 -11.93 9.44
N PHE A 239 -8.24 -10.80 8.87
CA PHE A 239 -9.01 -9.79 9.58
C PHE A 239 -10.40 -10.30 9.99
N GLN A 240 -11.07 -11.05 9.12
CA GLN A 240 -12.35 -11.68 9.42
C GLN A 240 -12.17 -12.79 10.45
N THR A 241 -11.10 -13.59 10.35
CA THR A 241 -10.76 -14.58 11.38
C THR A 241 -10.48 -13.90 12.72
N THR A 242 -9.70 -12.81 12.76
CA THR A 242 -9.29 -12.16 14.01
C THR A 242 -10.45 -11.45 14.72
N ALA A 243 -11.39 -10.88 13.96
CA ALA A 243 -12.62 -10.30 14.52
C ALA A 243 -13.60 -11.35 15.06
N PHE A 244 -13.58 -12.58 14.53
CA PHE A 244 -14.48 -13.66 14.95
C PHE A 244 -13.83 -14.77 15.80
N THR A 245 -12.51 -14.79 16.01
CA THR A 245 -11.93 -15.56 17.13
C THR A 245 -12.33 -14.87 18.42
N THR A 246 -13.41 -15.35 19.03
CA THR A 246 -13.61 -15.24 20.47
C THR A 246 -12.45 -15.99 21.12
N LYS A 247 -11.35 -15.27 21.40
CA LYS A 247 -10.12 -15.82 22.01
C LYS A 247 -10.47 -16.21 23.45
N LYS A 248 -11.00 -17.42 23.61
CA LYS A 248 -11.47 -17.96 24.90
C LYS A 248 -10.35 -18.06 25.95
N ASP A 249 -9.09 -17.95 25.52
CA ASP A 249 -7.89 -18.13 26.35
C ASP A 249 -6.95 -16.92 26.37
N TYR A 250 -7.47 -15.69 26.20
CA TYR A 250 -6.65 -14.50 26.45
C TYR A 250 -6.23 -14.43 27.93
N GLY A 251 -4.94 -14.27 28.19
CA GLY A 251 -4.39 -14.12 29.54
C GLY A 251 -4.44 -15.39 30.42
N ARG A 252 -4.61 -16.59 29.85
CA ARG A 252 -4.57 -17.84 30.63
C ARG A 252 -3.17 -18.13 31.19
N GLY A 253 -2.14 -17.99 30.35
CA GLY A 253 -0.75 -18.19 30.75
C GLY A 253 -0.28 -17.20 31.83
N GLU A 254 -0.71 -15.94 31.77
CA GLU A 254 -0.38 -14.93 32.79
C GLU A 254 -1.05 -15.23 34.13
N ARG A 255 -2.29 -15.71 34.13
CA ARG A 255 -3.01 -16.12 35.35
C ARG A 255 -2.42 -17.37 35.98
N GLU A 256 -2.00 -18.34 35.17
CA GLU A 256 -1.31 -19.54 35.64
C GLU A 256 0.07 -19.20 36.22
N ALA A 257 0.80 -18.27 35.60
CA ALA A 257 2.07 -17.77 36.12
C ALA A 257 1.89 -17.03 37.45
N GLN A 258 0.90 -16.14 37.56
CA GLN A 258 0.60 -15.44 38.82
C GLN A 258 0.11 -16.39 39.93
N TRP A 259 -0.70 -17.40 39.60
CA TRP A 259 -1.15 -18.41 40.57
C TRP A 259 0.00 -19.26 41.09
N ALA A 260 0.92 -19.70 40.20
CA ALA A 260 2.12 -20.42 40.60
C ALA A 260 3.05 -19.57 41.48
N LEU A 261 3.13 -18.26 41.20
CA LEU A 261 3.94 -17.31 41.97
C LEU A 261 3.33 -17.05 43.36
N ALA A 262 1.99 -16.93 43.44
CA ALA A 262 1.24 -16.78 44.68
C ALA A 262 1.26 -18.05 45.56
N GLN A 263 1.25 -19.25 44.97
CA GLN A 263 1.43 -20.49 45.73
C GLN A 263 2.83 -20.61 46.34
N ARG A 264 3.86 -20.15 45.62
CA ARG A 264 5.24 -20.15 46.13
C ARG A 264 5.44 -19.22 47.33
N THR A 265 4.82 -18.03 47.31
CA THR A 265 4.91 -17.07 48.42
C THR A 265 4.14 -17.53 49.66
N LEU A 266 3.02 -18.24 49.49
CA LEU A 266 2.26 -18.87 50.59
C LEU A 266 3.05 -19.95 51.33
N HIS A 267 3.94 -20.67 50.64
CA HIS A 267 4.81 -21.69 51.24
C HIS A 267 6.15 -21.13 51.78
N GLY A 268 6.30 -19.80 51.86
CA GLY A 268 7.46 -19.16 52.50
C GLY A 268 8.77 -19.27 51.72
N LEU A 269 8.74 -19.69 50.45
CA LEU A 269 9.92 -19.76 49.60
C LEU A 269 10.06 -18.44 48.82
N LYS A 270 11.11 -17.66 49.12
CA LYS A 270 11.47 -16.48 48.32
C LYS A 270 11.90 -16.92 46.91
N PRO A 271 11.53 -16.19 45.85
CA PRO A 271 12.05 -16.46 44.51
C PRO A 271 13.58 -16.27 44.51
N PRO A 272 14.32 -17.02 43.67
CA PRO A 272 15.74 -16.76 43.49
C PRO A 272 15.90 -15.33 42.98
N GLU A 273 16.69 -14.51 43.69
CA GLU A 273 17.12 -13.21 43.20
C GLU A 273 17.88 -13.42 41.90
N SER A 274 17.24 -13.07 40.78
CA SER A 274 17.95 -12.87 39.53
C SER A 274 18.83 -11.63 39.71
N MET A 275 20.15 -11.82 39.66
CA MET A 275 21.13 -10.75 39.45
C MET A 275 20.89 -10.08 38.10
N PHE A 276 19.85 -9.25 37.96
CA PHE A 276 19.68 -8.29 36.87
C PHE A 276 18.74 -7.19 37.36
N GLU A 277 19.37 -6.10 37.80
CA GLU A 277 18.78 -4.86 38.28
C GLU A 277 18.34 -4.01 37.07
N ASP A 278 17.31 -4.45 36.32
CA ASP A 278 16.76 -3.68 35.18
C ASP A 278 15.24 -3.85 34.98
N LYS A 279 14.55 -4.63 35.82
CA LYS A 279 13.09 -4.85 35.69
C LYS A 279 12.24 -3.77 36.35
N ALA A 280 12.79 -2.96 37.25
CA ALA A 280 12.04 -1.88 37.90
C ALA A 280 11.67 -0.77 36.90
N THR A 281 12.54 -0.50 35.92
CA THR A 281 12.41 0.60 34.97
C THR A 281 11.28 0.40 33.95
N PHE A 282 11.01 -0.84 33.52
CA PHE A 282 10.01 -1.11 32.47
C PHE A 282 8.57 -0.98 32.97
N THR A 283 8.30 -1.40 34.21
CA THR A 283 6.98 -1.26 34.83
C THR A 283 6.65 0.21 35.07
N GLU A 284 7.61 1.00 35.58
CA GLU A 284 7.43 2.44 35.77
C GLU A 284 7.26 3.18 34.43
N LEU A 285 8.05 2.84 33.40
CA LEU A 285 7.87 3.40 32.05
C LEU A 285 6.50 3.05 31.44
N SER A 286 5.99 1.84 31.69
CA SER A 286 4.66 1.42 31.23
C SER A 286 3.54 2.17 31.96
N GLU A 287 3.66 2.41 33.26
CA GLU A 287 2.70 3.20 34.03
C GLU A 287 2.73 4.68 33.64
N ILE A 288 3.92 5.24 33.39
CA ILE A 288 4.08 6.62 32.89
C ILE A 288 3.45 6.76 31.49
N ALA A 289 3.68 5.80 30.59
CA ALA A 289 3.07 5.79 29.27
C ALA A 289 1.53 5.65 29.33
N GLU A 290 1.01 4.82 30.24
CA GLU A 290 -0.43 4.64 30.40
C GLU A 290 -1.10 5.86 31.05
N GLN A 291 -0.44 6.50 32.02
CA GLN A 291 -0.89 7.78 32.60
C GLN A 291 -0.85 8.91 31.56
N ALA A 292 0.18 8.97 30.71
CA ALA A 292 0.27 9.94 29.63
C ALA A 292 -0.85 9.75 28.60
N LYS A 293 -1.14 8.50 28.22
CA LYS A 293 -2.23 8.18 27.29
C LYS A 293 -3.60 8.54 27.86
N LYS A 294 -3.87 8.26 29.13
CA LYS A 294 -5.11 8.68 29.82
C LYS A 294 -5.24 10.20 29.89
N ARG A 295 -4.16 10.94 30.13
CA ARG A 295 -4.17 12.41 30.14
C ARG A 295 -4.41 13.00 28.75
N ALA A 296 -3.81 12.42 27.72
CA ALA A 296 -4.02 12.82 26.32
C ALA A 296 -5.48 12.58 25.87
N GLU A 297 -6.06 11.43 26.25
CA GLU A 297 -7.46 11.12 25.94
C GLU A 297 -8.43 12.08 26.64
N VAL A 298 -8.16 12.42 27.92
CA VAL A 298 -8.96 13.40 28.68
C VAL A 298 -8.82 14.81 28.09
N ALA A 299 -7.64 15.20 27.62
CA ALA A 299 -7.43 16.48 26.93
C ALA A 299 -8.18 16.53 25.59
N ARG A 300 -8.10 15.46 24.80
CA ARG A 300 -8.84 15.31 23.54
C ARG A 300 -10.36 15.37 23.76
N LEU A 301 -10.86 14.70 24.79
CA LEU A 301 -12.29 14.73 25.14
C LEU A 301 -12.74 16.11 25.64
N ARG A 302 -11.88 16.88 26.33
CA ARG A 302 -12.15 18.27 26.71
C ARG A 302 -12.23 19.21 25.50
N GLU A 303 -11.40 19.03 24.48
CA GLU A 303 -11.46 19.80 23.23
C GLU A 303 -12.74 19.51 22.42
N VAL A 304 -13.16 18.24 22.36
CA VAL A 304 -14.34 17.83 21.57
C VAL A 304 -15.66 18.30 22.19
N HIS A 305 -15.74 18.45 23.51
CA HIS A 305 -16.99 18.81 24.22
C HIS A 305 -17.15 20.31 24.53
N THR A 306 -16.21 21.16 24.13
CA THR A 306 -16.37 22.61 24.27
C THR A 306 -16.65 23.24 22.90
N LEU A 307 -17.74 24.02 22.81
CA LEU A 307 -18.13 24.76 21.60
C LEU A 307 -16.95 25.58 21.02
N LYS A 308 -16.05 26.04 21.88
CA LYS A 308 -14.82 26.74 21.49
C LYS A 308 -13.87 25.85 20.66
N GLY A 309 -13.63 24.59 21.05
CA GLY A 309 -12.76 23.67 20.31
C GLY A 309 -13.35 23.27 18.95
N HIS A 310 -14.68 23.15 18.86
CA HIS A 310 -15.35 22.89 17.58
C HIS A 310 -15.24 24.07 16.62
N VAL A 311 -15.39 25.30 17.13
CA VAL A 311 -15.22 26.53 16.32
C VAL A 311 -13.77 26.67 15.88
N GLU A 312 -12.80 26.53 16.78
CA GLU A 312 -11.37 26.63 16.44
C GLU A 312 -10.95 25.56 15.42
N SER A 313 -11.42 24.31 15.56
CA SER A 313 -11.12 23.24 14.60
C SER A 313 -11.73 23.49 13.22
N VAL A 314 -12.97 23.99 13.14
CA VAL A 314 -13.65 24.29 11.87
C VAL A 314 -13.00 25.50 11.17
N VAL A 315 -12.58 26.50 11.93
CA VAL A 315 -11.91 27.70 11.41
C VAL A 315 -10.51 27.35 10.89
N LYS A 316 -9.77 26.47 11.59
CA LYS A 316 -8.48 25.94 11.14
C LYS A 316 -8.60 25.08 9.87
N LEU A 317 -9.64 24.25 9.78
CA LEU A 317 -9.93 23.45 8.57
C LEU A 317 -10.32 24.30 7.35
N LYS A 318 -10.87 25.50 7.57
CA LYS A 318 -11.20 26.45 6.50
C LYS A 318 -10.05 27.42 6.16
N GLY A 319 -8.89 27.28 6.79
CA GLY A 319 -7.70 28.11 6.50
C GLY A 319 -7.89 29.59 6.84
N LEU A 320 -8.78 29.91 7.79
CA LEU A 320 -9.03 31.27 8.25
C LEU A 320 -8.11 31.58 9.45
N ASP A 321 -7.35 32.68 9.35
CA ASP A 321 -6.39 33.09 10.37
C ASP A 321 -7.12 33.79 11.53
N ILE A 322 -7.09 33.19 12.73
CA ILE A 322 -7.89 33.61 13.90
C ILE A 322 -7.29 34.86 14.58
N ASP A 323 -6.01 35.12 14.38
CA ASP A 323 -5.30 36.21 15.08
C ASP A 323 -5.73 37.62 14.64
N ASN A 324 -6.46 37.75 13.53
CA ASN A 324 -7.00 39.03 13.04
C ASN A 324 -8.43 39.34 13.51
N LEU A 325 -9.14 38.41 14.16
CA LEU A 325 -10.55 38.62 14.50
C LEU A 325 -10.77 39.34 15.86
N ASN A 326 -9.76 39.39 16.72
CA ASN A 326 -9.87 39.91 18.09
C ASN A 326 -9.48 41.39 18.28
N GLN A 327 -9.24 42.16 17.21
CA GLN A 327 -8.92 43.59 17.32
C GLN A 327 -10.10 44.56 17.17
N HIS A 328 -11.31 44.08 16.88
CA HIS A 328 -12.49 44.94 16.81
C HIS A 328 -13.64 44.35 17.60
N TYR A 329 -13.72 44.66 18.90
CA TYR A 329 -14.95 45.03 19.62
C TYR A 329 -14.57 45.32 21.08
N THR A 330 -14.07 46.52 21.32
CA THR A 330 -14.20 47.21 22.61
C THR A 330 -15.24 48.31 22.43
N VAL A 331 -16.39 48.16 23.07
CA VAL A 331 -17.17 49.26 23.66
C VAL A 331 -17.56 48.83 25.06
#